data_AF-A0A7K5P168-F1
#
_entry.id   AF-A0A7K5P168-F1
#
_cell.length_a   1.000
_cell.length_b   1.000
_cell.length_c   1.000
_cell.angle_alpha   90.00
_cell.angle_beta   90.00
_cell.angle_gamma   90.00
#
_symmetry.space_group_name_H-M   'P 1'
#
loop_
_entity.id
_entity.type
_entity.pdbx_description
1 polymer ?
#
loop_
_entity_poly.entity_id
_entity_poly.type
_entity_poly.pdbx_seq_one_letter_code
_entity_poly.pdbx_strand_id
1 'polypeptide(L)'
;ACACQPMGSANATFSRSWRCHPKTGFCYCKPGVAGPNCDRCLMGYWGFGENGCRPCDCARDCDQHTGNCFNGYDNEPFFNIPIGGRIPDLVQMPTNESEEEWKWNDHEQGFSALRHPEKCVCKEKVLGSVTDFCQMKYAYVIKARILSAHDKGTHAEVVVKVKKVLKSGKVKIARSNRSIYPESWTNRGCTCPILNPGTDYLIAGQEDSRTSKLLVNMNSLVKPWKAYLGKQVSDILRTGCK
;
A
#
# COMPACT_ATOMS: atom_id res chain seq x y z
N ALA A 1 10.19 26.66 13.14
CA ALA A 1 9.83 25.82 14.31
C ALA A 1 8.78 24.81 13.86
N CYS A 2 8.82 23.55 14.31
CA CYS A 2 7.77 22.57 13.99
C CYS A 2 6.62 22.63 14.98
N ALA A 3 5.40 22.61 14.44
CA ALA A 3 4.17 22.49 15.19
C ALA A 3 3.75 21.02 15.33
N CYS A 4 4.58 20.24 16.03
CA CYS A 4 4.39 18.80 16.15
C CYS A 4 3.35 18.45 17.21
N GLN A 5 2.37 17.61 16.87
CA GLN A 5 1.31 17.23 17.80
C GLN A 5 1.86 16.29 18.88
N PRO A 6 1.88 16.68 20.17
CA PRO A 6 2.58 15.93 21.22
C PRO A 6 2.06 14.50 21.41
N MET A 7 0.74 14.31 21.25
CA MET A 7 0.10 13.02 21.44
C MET A 7 0.45 12.01 20.35
N GLY A 8 0.49 12.46 19.10
CA GLY A 8 0.79 11.60 17.95
C GLY A 8 2.27 11.52 17.60
N SER A 9 3.11 12.41 18.15
CA SER A 9 4.55 12.41 17.91
C SER A 9 5.27 11.44 18.84
N ALA A 10 6.16 10.62 18.30
CA ALA A 10 7.05 9.76 19.07
C ALA A 10 8.15 10.59 19.73
N ASN A 11 8.46 10.31 21.01
CA ASN A 11 9.67 10.84 21.64
C ASN A 11 10.88 10.13 21.03
N ALA A 12 11.54 10.75 20.06
CA ALA A 12 12.82 10.26 19.55
C ALA A 12 13.89 10.40 20.64
N THR A 13 14.17 9.33 21.37
CA THR A 13 15.20 9.26 22.42
C THR A 13 16.61 9.22 21.83
N PHE A 14 17.00 10.24 21.05
CA PHE A 14 18.39 10.38 20.62
C PHE A 14 18.97 11.80 20.73
N SER A 15 18.16 12.83 20.95
CA SER A 15 18.66 14.12 21.43
C SER A 15 17.49 14.99 21.86
N ARG A 16 17.64 15.70 22.98
CA ARG A 16 16.60 16.50 23.68
C ARG A 16 16.02 17.70 22.90
N SER A 17 16.08 17.76 21.56
CA SER A 17 15.69 18.98 20.84
C SER A 17 15.01 18.87 19.47
N TRP A 18 14.93 17.72 18.79
CA TRP A 18 14.24 17.66 17.49
C TRP A 18 12.96 16.83 17.52
N ARG A 19 11.82 17.52 17.59
CA ARG A 19 10.46 16.95 17.43
C ARG A 19 10.09 16.69 15.97
N CYS A 20 10.92 17.15 15.02
CA CYS A 20 10.67 17.09 13.58
C CYS A 20 11.95 16.91 12.78
N HIS A 21 11.78 16.35 11.60
CA HIS A 21 12.80 16.26 10.58
C HIS A 21 13.29 17.67 10.17
N PRO A 22 14.60 17.97 10.24
CA PRO A 22 15.14 19.31 10.05
C PRO A 22 14.98 19.85 8.61
N LYS A 23 14.98 18.97 7.60
CA LYS A 23 14.78 19.35 6.19
C LYS A 23 13.33 19.45 5.73
N THR A 24 12.46 18.51 6.12
CA THR A 24 11.05 18.50 5.66
C THR A 24 10.10 19.22 6.61
N GLY A 25 10.51 19.47 7.85
CA GLY A 25 9.65 20.02 8.90
C GLY A 25 8.63 19.02 9.48
N PHE A 26 8.64 17.76 9.04
CA PHE A 26 7.64 16.77 9.45
C PHE A 26 7.99 16.09 10.77
N CYS A 27 6.96 15.76 11.54
CA CYS A 27 7.09 15.13 12.84
C CYS A 27 7.34 13.62 12.72
N TYR A 28 7.99 13.07 13.75
CA TYR A 28 8.11 11.63 13.91
C TYR A 28 6.85 11.09 14.56
N CYS A 29 6.06 10.29 13.83
CA CYS A 29 4.76 9.83 14.33
C CYS A 29 4.85 8.48 15.05
N LYS A 30 3.98 8.29 16.04
CA LYS A 30 3.72 7.01 16.70
C LYS A 30 3.06 6.02 15.73
N PRO A 31 3.05 4.72 16.05
CA PRO A 31 2.39 3.71 15.22
C PRO A 31 0.93 4.06 14.90
N GLY A 32 0.53 3.88 13.64
CA GLY A 32 -0.82 4.17 13.18
C GLY A 32 -1.16 5.67 13.04
N VAL A 33 -0.23 6.58 13.35
CA VAL A 33 -0.43 8.04 13.22
C VAL A 33 0.22 8.56 11.95
N ALA A 34 -0.44 9.51 11.29
CA ALA A 34 -0.04 10.12 10.04
C ALA A 34 -0.22 11.65 10.07
N GLY A 35 0.21 12.30 8.98
CA GLY A 35 0.17 13.76 8.83
C GLY A 35 1.54 14.41 9.06
N PRO A 36 1.78 15.61 8.48
CA PRO A 36 3.06 16.32 8.64
C PRO A 36 3.31 16.69 10.11
N ASN A 37 2.24 16.85 10.89
CA ASN A 37 2.28 17.21 12.30
C ASN A 37 1.95 16.04 13.25
N CYS A 38 1.77 14.81 12.75
CA CYS A 38 1.28 13.66 13.52
C CYS A 38 -0.06 13.91 14.23
N ASP A 39 -1.03 14.46 13.50
CA ASP A 39 -2.29 15.00 14.00
C ASP A 39 -3.51 14.13 13.67
N ARG A 40 -3.35 13.05 12.89
CA ARG A 40 -4.45 12.17 12.48
C ARG A 40 -4.04 10.71 12.40
N CYS A 41 -5.03 9.82 12.38
CA CYS A 41 -4.76 8.40 12.13
C CYS A 41 -4.43 8.12 10.66
N LEU A 42 -3.63 7.09 10.47
CA LEU A 42 -3.41 6.47 9.18
C LEU A 42 -4.73 5.86 8.66
N MET A 43 -4.91 5.75 7.34
CA MET A 43 -6.03 4.96 6.79
C MET A 43 -5.96 3.52 7.30
N GLY A 44 -7.11 2.94 7.61
CA GLY A 44 -7.21 1.65 8.30
C GLY A 44 -6.84 1.69 9.80
N TYR A 45 -6.68 2.86 10.40
CA TYR A 45 -6.45 3.04 11.84
C TYR A 45 -7.41 4.08 12.44
N TRP A 46 -7.70 3.94 13.74
CA TRP A 46 -8.63 4.78 14.49
C TRP A 46 -8.18 4.99 15.94
N GLY A 47 -8.84 5.93 16.62
CA GLY A 47 -8.67 6.15 18.05
C GLY A 47 -7.34 6.84 18.37
N PHE A 48 -7.10 7.99 17.75
CA PHE A 48 -5.91 8.82 18.00
C PHE A 48 -5.75 9.10 19.51
N GLY A 49 -4.62 8.68 20.07
CA GLY A 49 -4.33 8.87 21.50
C GLY A 49 -2.85 8.78 21.83
N GLU A 50 -2.54 8.71 23.12
CA GLU A 50 -1.15 8.70 23.62
C GLU A 50 -0.32 7.52 23.11
N ASN A 51 -0.94 6.42 22.73
CA ASN A 51 -0.27 5.23 22.17
C ASN A 51 -0.24 5.22 20.63
N GLY A 52 -0.66 6.31 19.98
CA GLY A 52 -0.86 6.38 18.54
C GLY A 52 -2.29 5.99 18.15
N CYS A 53 -2.46 5.33 17.00
CA CYS A 53 -3.77 4.83 16.56
C CYS A 53 -3.78 3.29 16.50
N ARG A 54 -4.97 2.72 16.68
CA ARG A 54 -5.22 1.29 16.63
C ARG A 54 -5.71 0.88 15.24
N PRO A 55 -5.35 -0.30 14.74
CA PRO A 55 -5.89 -0.78 13.46
C PRO A 55 -7.41 -0.96 13.56
N CYS A 56 -8.11 -0.73 12.45
CA CYS A 56 -9.53 -1.02 12.32
C CYS A 56 -9.78 -2.52 12.37
N ASP A 57 -10.81 -2.95 13.08
CA ASP A 57 -11.29 -4.35 13.08
C ASP A 57 -12.27 -4.60 11.91
N CYS A 58 -11.89 -4.17 10.71
CA CYS A 58 -12.76 -4.20 9.53
C CYS A 58 -12.01 -4.62 8.26
N ALA A 59 -12.74 -5.04 7.23
CA ALA A 59 -12.13 -5.54 6.00
C ALA A 59 -11.56 -4.44 5.07
N ARG A 60 -11.88 -3.17 5.33
CA ARG A 60 -11.46 -2.01 4.52
C ARG A 60 -10.98 -0.87 5.42
N ASP A 61 -11.81 0.17 5.55
CA ASP A 61 -11.53 1.35 6.35
C ASP A 61 -12.62 1.54 7.40
N CYS A 62 -12.24 2.20 8.47
CA CYS A 62 -13.14 2.62 9.53
C CYS A 62 -12.98 4.12 9.79
N ASP A 63 -13.99 4.69 10.42
CA ASP A 63 -13.96 6.06 10.88
C ASP A 63 -12.80 6.27 11.88
N GLN A 64 -11.99 7.30 11.65
CA GLN A 64 -10.72 7.51 12.36
C GLN A 64 -10.92 7.89 13.85
N HIS A 65 -12.12 8.33 14.24
CA HIS A 65 -12.41 8.73 15.61
C HIS A 65 -13.15 7.63 16.38
N THR A 66 -14.13 7.02 15.75
CA THR A 66 -15.04 6.06 16.37
C THR A 66 -14.62 4.60 16.16
N GLY A 67 -13.79 4.32 15.15
CA GLY A 67 -13.47 2.95 14.75
C GLY A 67 -14.62 2.22 14.06
N ASN A 68 -15.74 2.91 13.82
CA ASN A 68 -16.89 2.33 13.17
C ASN A 68 -16.54 2.00 11.72
N CYS A 69 -16.78 0.76 11.33
CA CYS A 69 -16.62 0.34 9.96
C CYS A 69 -17.55 1.21 9.10
N PHE A 70 -17.04 1.76 8.00
CA PHE A 70 -17.94 2.21 6.95
C PHE A 70 -18.63 0.94 6.43
N ASN A 71 -19.89 0.74 6.81
CA ASN A 71 -20.65 -0.47 6.46
C ASN A 71 -20.44 -0.77 4.98
N GLY A 72 -19.92 -1.96 4.71
CA GLY A 72 -19.87 -2.52 3.37
C GLY A 72 -21.29 -2.82 2.93
N TYR A 73 -22.01 -1.82 2.44
CA TYR A 73 -23.18 -2.08 1.62
C TYR A 73 -22.67 -2.55 0.27
N ASP A 74 -22.84 -3.86 0.04
CA ASP A 74 -23.39 -4.34 -1.21
C ASP A 74 -24.61 -3.46 -1.55
N ASN A 75 -24.35 -2.39 -2.30
CA ASN A 75 -25.26 -1.69 -3.21
C ASN A 75 -24.47 -0.54 -3.81
N GLU A 76 -24.08 -0.72 -5.08
CA GLU A 76 -23.74 0.37 -5.99
C GLU A 76 -24.72 1.54 -5.82
N PRO A 77 -24.25 2.75 -5.51
CA PRO A 77 -24.88 3.92 -6.07
C PRO A 77 -24.40 4.00 -7.51
N PHE A 78 -25.25 3.58 -8.45
CA PHE A 78 -25.14 4.00 -9.83
C PHE A 78 -25.17 5.54 -9.84
N PHE A 79 -23.99 6.17 -9.91
CA PHE A 79 -23.93 7.56 -10.31
C PHE A 79 -24.23 7.59 -11.81
N ASN A 80 -25.50 7.82 -12.15
CA ASN A 80 -25.86 8.28 -13.48
C ASN A 80 -25.23 9.66 -13.67
N ILE A 81 -24.00 9.69 -14.18
CA ILE A 81 -23.35 10.92 -14.59
C ILE A 81 -24.07 11.37 -15.87
N PRO A 82 -24.80 12.51 -15.86
CA PRO A 82 -25.33 13.05 -17.09
C PRO A 82 -24.17 13.53 -17.95
N ILE A 83 -24.12 13.05 -19.19
CA ILE A 83 -23.20 13.56 -20.22
C ILE A 83 -23.64 14.99 -20.53
N GLY A 84 -22.87 16.01 -20.12
CA GLY A 84 -23.05 17.39 -20.59
C GLY A 84 -22.89 18.57 -19.61
N GLY A 85 -22.10 18.48 -18.53
CA GLY A 85 -21.85 19.61 -17.61
C GLY A 85 -20.42 20.16 -17.66
N ARG A 86 -20.25 21.48 -17.75
CA ARG A 86 -18.96 22.21 -17.65
C ARG A 86 -18.41 22.20 -16.21
N ILE A 87 -17.13 21.88 -16.06
CA ILE A 87 -16.37 22.03 -14.81
C ILE A 87 -15.87 23.49 -14.71
N PRO A 88 -16.12 24.25 -13.63
CA PRO A 88 -15.48 25.55 -13.42
C PRO A 88 -14.05 25.38 -12.87
N ASP A 89 -13.10 25.92 -13.64
CA ASP A 89 -11.80 26.51 -13.29
C ASP A 89 -11.01 25.93 -12.10
N LEU A 90 -10.10 25.00 -12.43
CA LEU A 90 -8.87 24.79 -11.67
C LEU A 90 -7.87 25.90 -12.03
N VAL A 91 -7.60 26.77 -11.06
CA VAL A 91 -6.57 27.80 -11.10
C VAL A 91 -5.21 27.16 -11.38
N GLN A 92 -4.54 27.63 -12.44
CA GLN A 92 -3.15 27.32 -12.76
C GLN A 92 -2.22 28.05 -11.77
N MET A 93 -1.21 27.35 -11.26
CA MET A 93 -0.04 27.94 -10.60
C MET A 93 1.24 27.38 -11.22
N PRO A 94 2.32 28.18 -11.32
CA PRO A 94 3.31 28.06 -12.37
C PRO A 94 4.47 27.12 -12.02
N THR A 95 5.04 26.53 -13.07
CA THR A 95 6.29 25.78 -13.08
C THR A 95 7.47 26.70 -12.82
N ASN A 96 8.31 26.39 -11.83
CA ASN A 96 9.73 26.71 -11.94
C ASN A 96 10.57 25.61 -11.27
N GLU A 97 11.29 24.88 -12.11
CA GLU A 97 12.26 23.86 -11.75
C GLU A 97 13.57 24.54 -11.29
N SER A 98 14.16 24.01 -10.23
CA SER A 98 15.62 23.92 -10.10
C SER A 98 15.93 22.67 -9.27
N GLU A 99 16.53 21.70 -9.95
CA GLU A 99 17.02 20.45 -9.37
C GLU A 99 18.28 20.70 -8.55
N GLU A 100 18.36 20.17 -7.33
CA GLU A 100 19.65 19.90 -6.69
C GLU A 100 19.63 18.52 -6.03
N GLU A 101 20.70 17.75 -6.28
CA GLU A 101 20.98 16.39 -5.84
C GLU A 101 21.09 16.27 -4.30
N TRP A 102 20.40 15.30 -3.70
CA TRP A 102 20.51 15.02 -2.26
C TRP A 102 21.18 13.67 -1.98
N LYS A 103 22.36 13.72 -1.35
CA LYS A 103 23.02 12.57 -0.67
C LYS A 103 22.30 12.24 0.65
N TRP A 104 21.97 10.96 0.87
CA TRP A 104 21.21 10.45 2.01
C TRP A 104 22.11 9.81 3.09
N ASN A 105 21.83 10.10 4.37
CA ASN A 105 22.31 9.36 5.55
C ASN A 105 21.14 8.52 6.13
N ASP A 106 21.50 7.35 6.67
CA ASP A 106 20.74 6.08 6.61
C ASP A 106 19.91 5.70 7.85
N HIS A 107 19.16 6.60 8.47
CA HIS A 107 18.38 6.24 9.65
C HIS A 107 17.02 6.95 9.70
N GLU A 108 16.02 6.52 8.93
CA GLU A 108 14.63 6.90 9.17
C GLU A 108 13.59 6.05 8.42
N GLN A 109 12.83 5.27 9.18
CA GLN A 109 11.74 4.39 8.72
C GLN A 109 10.45 5.20 8.48
N GLY A 110 9.87 5.10 7.28
CA GLY A 110 8.54 5.67 7.00
C GLY A 110 8.04 5.39 5.59
N PHE A 111 6.87 4.76 5.51
CA PHE A 111 6.17 4.37 4.28
C PHE A 111 6.09 5.48 3.23
N SER A 112 6.52 5.14 2.01
CA SER A 112 6.62 6.08 0.91
C SER A 112 5.27 6.44 0.23
N ALA A 113 4.19 5.68 0.42
CA ALA A 113 2.91 5.94 -0.27
C ALA A 113 2.10 7.14 0.26
N LEU A 114 2.39 7.62 1.48
CA LEU A 114 1.56 8.66 2.14
C LEU A 114 2.16 10.06 2.13
N ARG A 115 3.38 10.23 1.64
CA ARG A 115 4.06 11.53 1.72
C ARG A 115 3.86 12.42 0.48
N HIS A 116 3.31 11.88 -0.62
CA HIS A 116 2.88 12.63 -1.80
C HIS A 116 1.72 11.94 -2.55
N PRO A 117 0.50 11.82 -1.98
CA PRO A 117 -0.63 11.16 -2.66
C PRO A 117 -0.96 11.79 -4.02
N GLU A 118 -0.63 13.07 -4.21
CA GLU A 118 -0.87 13.81 -5.45
C GLU A 118 0.14 13.50 -6.58
N LYS A 119 1.25 12.80 -6.28
CA LYS A 119 2.30 12.48 -7.27
C LYS A 119 2.32 11.01 -7.70
N CYS A 120 1.55 10.13 -7.05
CA CYS A 120 1.66 8.69 -7.25
C CYS A 120 0.36 8.06 -7.74
N VAL A 121 0.28 7.89 -9.06
CA VAL A 121 -0.84 7.23 -9.73
C VAL A 121 -0.45 5.80 -10.06
N CYS A 122 -0.81 4.84 -9.19
CA CYS A 122 -0.64 3.43 -9.50
C CYS A 122 -1.70 2.99 -10.52
N LYS A 123 -1.26 2.61 -11.72
CA LYS A 123 -2.14 1.95 -12.69
C LYS A 123 -2.35 0.50 -12.26
N GLU A 124 -3.53 0.21 -11.74
CA GLU A 124 -3.88 -1.16 -11.36
C GLU A 124 -4.03 -2.05 -12.58
N LYS A 125 -3.45 -3.26 -12.53
CA LYS A 125 -3.72 -4.26 -13.55
C LYS A 125 -5.14 -4.80 -13.38
N VAL A 126 -5.96 -4.67 -14.43
CA VAL A 126 -7.28 -5.30 -14.49
C VAL A 126 -7.13 -6.79 -14.79
N LEU A 127 -8.03 -7.60 -14.22
CA LEU A 127 -8.15 -9.00 -14.60
C LEU A 127 -8.74 -9.02 -16.02
N GLY A 128 -7.89 -9.23 -17.02
CA GLY A 128 -8.26 -9.26 -18.43
C GLY A 128 -8.88 -10.59 -18.87
N SER A 129 -8.87 -10.84 -20.17
CA SER A 129 -9.33 -12.12 -20.73
C SER A 129 -8.45 -13.28 -20.25
N VAL A 130 -8.93 -14.51 -20.48
CA VAL A 130 -8.15 -15.74 -20.20
C VAL A 130 -6.79 -15.67 -20.91
N THR A 131 -6.78 -15.25 -22.18
CA THR A 131 -5.58 -15.10 -22.99
C THR A 131 -4.61 -14.09 -22.39
N ASP A 132 -5.10 -12.91 -21.98
CA ASP A 132 -4.26 -11.87 -21.37
C ASP A 132 -3.64 -12.34 -20.06
N PHE A 133 -4.42 -13.03 -19.23
CA PHE A 133 -3.93 -13.58 -17.96
C PHE A 133 -2.82 -14.61 -18.18
N CYS A 134 -2.99 -15.49 -19.18
CA CYS A 134 -2.01 -16.52 -19.49
C CYS A 134 -0.74 -15.96 -20.13
N GLN A 135 -0.86 -14.95 -20.99
CA GLN A 135 0.28 -14.24 -21.59
C GLN A 135 1.20 -13.59 -20.55
N MET A 136 0.64 -13.16 -19.41
CA MET A 136 1.43 -12.59 -18.31
C MET A 136 2.37 -13.59 -17.63
N LYS A 137 2.16 -14.90 -17.81
CA LYS A 137 3.03 -15.96 -17.31
C LYS A 137 3.41 -15.79 -15.83
N TYR A 138 2.43 -15.45 -14.98
CA TYR A 138 2.68 -15.29 -13.54
C TYR A 138 3.33 -16.54 -12.95
N ALA A 139 4.44 -16.37 -12.24
CA ALA A 139 5.15 -17.48 -11.61
C ALA A 139 4.37 -18.05 -10.42
N TYR A 140 3.72 -17.17 -9.64
CA TYR A 140 2.90 -17.56 -8.50
C TYR A 140 1.56 -16.83 -8.49
N VAL A 141 0.57 -17.45 -7.83
CA VAL A 141 -0.76 -16.88 -7.59
C VAL A 141 -1.23 -17.32 -6.20
N ILE A 142 -1.54 -16.36 -5.32
CA ILE A 142 -1.89 -16.62 -3.92
C ILE A 142 -3.05 -15.74 -3.43
N LYS A 143 -3.76 -16.24 -2.41
CA LYS A 143 -4.55 -15.42 -1.48
C LYS A 143 -3.69 -15.13 -0.26
N ALA A 144 -3.45 -13.87 0.05
CA ALA A 144 -2.70 -13.49 1.24
C ALA A 144 -3.33 -12.28 1.94
N ARG A 145 -3.26 -12.25 3.27
CA ARG A 145 -3.59 -11.07 4.07
C ARG A 145 -2.34 -10.25 4.30
N ILE A 146 -2.37 -8.96 4.00
CA ILE A 146 -1.26 -8.06 4.32
C ILE A 146 -1.23 -7.86 5.84
N LEU A 147 -0.10 -8.18 6.47
CA LEU A 147 0.08 -7.98 7.91
C LEU A 147 0.73 -6.64 8.17
N SER A 148 1.83 -6.37 7.48
CA SER A 148 2.57 -5.12 7.56
C SER A 148 3.30 -4.86 6.25
N ALA A 149 3.63 -3.59 6.02
CA ALA A 149 4.62 -3.21 5.04
C ALA A 149 5.73 -2.44 5.78
N HIS A 150 6.95 -2.51 5.30
CA HIS A 150 8.10 -1.84 5.90
C HIS A 150 8.95 -1.26 4.78
N ASP A 151 9.32 0.00 4.93
CA ASP A 151 10.34 0.62 4.09
C ASP A 151 11.70 0.38 4.76
N LYS A 152 12.59 -0.35 4.08
CA LYS A 152 13.95 -0.65 4.56
C LYS A 152 14.98 0.33 4.01
N GLY A 153 14.56 1.43 3.38
CA GLY A 153 15.45 2.44 2.79
C GLY A 153 16.01 2.02 1.44
N THR A 154 16.51 0.79 1.28
CA THR A 154 16.99 0.23 -0.01
C THR A 154 15.93 -0.54 -0.79
N HIS A 155 14.91 -1.03 -0.10
CA HIS A 155 13.78 -1.74 -0.69
C HIS A 155 12.56 -1.70 0.22
N ALA A 156 11.37 -1.90 -0.35
CA ALA A 156 10.16 -2.18 0.40
C ALA A 156 10.05 -3.69 0.69
N GLU A 157 9.60 -4.03 1.89
CA GLU A 157 9.28 -5.40 2.28
C GLU A 157 7.86 -5.45 2.84
N VAL A 158 7.01 -6.32 2.28
CA VAL A 158 5.63 -6.48 2.74
C VAL A 158 5.46 -7.87 3.32
N VAL A 159 5.09 -7.96 4.60
CA VAL A 159 4.85 -9.22 5.29
C VAL A 159 3.40 -9.61 5.11
N VAL A 160 3.17 -10.81 4.60
CA VAL A 160 1.84 -11.35 4.31
C VAL A 160 1.62 -12.68 4.98
N LYS A 161 0.37 -12.97 5.34
CA LYS A 161 -0.08 -14.32 5.75
C LYS A 161 -0.72 -15.01 4.57
N VAL A 162 -0.04 -16.02 4.02
CA VAL A 162 -0.57 -16.81 2.89
C VAL A 162 -1.71 -17.70 3.37
N LYS A 163 -2.92 -17.45 2.88
CA LYS A 163 -4.13 -18.21 3.21
C LYS A 163 -4.44 -19.30 2.19
N LYS A 164 -4.14 -19.06 0.91
CA LYS A 164 -4.35 -20.03 -0.19
C LYS A 164 -3.25 -19.89 -1.24
N VAL A 165 -2.80 -21.01 -1.78
CA VAL A 165 -1.88 -21.06 -2.93
C VAL A 165 -2.67 -21.61 -4.11
N LEU A 166 -2.77 -20.83 -5.19
CA LEU A 166 -3.46 -21.19 -6.43
C LEU A 166 -2.46 -21.66 -7.50
N LYS A 167 -1.27 -21.05 -7.53
CA LYS A 167 -0.13 -21.44 -8.36
C LYS A 167 1.16 -21.19 -7.58
N SER A 168 2.10 -22.11 -7.66
CA SER A 168 3.46 -21.96 -7.13
C SER A 168 4.43 -22.27 -8.27
N GLY A 169 5.45 -21.44 -8.45
CA GLY A 169 6.51 -21.66 -9.42
C GLY A 169 7.62 -22.55 -8.86
N LYS A 170 8.86 -22.21 -9.18
CA LYS A 170 10.08 -22.82 -8.64
C LYS A 170 10.24 -22.50 -7.16
N VAL A 171 9.80 -21.32 -6.73
CA VAL A 171 9.82 -20.94 -5.33
C VAL A 171 8.64 -21.61 -4.62
N LYS A 172 8.91 -22.54 -3.70
CA LYS A 172 7.87 -23.25 -2.94
C LYS A 172 7.14 -22.28 -1.99
N ILE A 173 5.83 -22.20 -2.09
CA ILE A 173 4.99 -21.35 -1.23
C ILE A 173 4.11 -22.21 -0.31
N ALA A 174 4.23 -22.00 1.00
CA ALA A 174 3.40 -22.64 2.02
C ALA A 174 2.34 -21.67 2.57
N ARG A 175 1.34 -22.21 3.28
CA ARG A 175 0.32 -21.42 4.00
C ARG A 175 0.88 -20.88 5.33
N SER A 176 1.86 -19.99 5.23
CA SER A 176 2.57 -19.40 6.35
C SER A 176 2.73 -17.90 6.17
N ASN A 177 3.31 -17.24 7.17
CA ASN A 177 3.78 -15.87 7.00
C ASN A 177 4.96 -15.87 6.03
N ARG A 178 5.02 -14.86 5.17
CA ARG A 178 6.07 -14.71 4.16
C ARG A 178 6.22 -13.26 3.74
N SER A 179 7.43 -12.88 3.35
CA SER A 179 7.70 -11.58 2.73
C SER A 179 7.46 -11.62 1.23
N ILE A 180 6.79 -10.59 0.70
CA ILE A 180 6.75 -10.25 -0.72
C ILE A 180 7.49 -8.93 -0.91
N TYR A 181 8.07 -8.75 -2.09
CA TYR A 181 9.00 -7.68 -2.39
C TYR A 181 8.48 -6.86 -3.56
N PRO A 182 7.89 -5.69 -3.29
CA PRO A 182 7.56 -4.76 -4.33
C PRO A 182 8.79 -4.30 -5.11
N GLU A 183 8.75 -4.35 -6.44
CA GLU A 183 9.79 -3.83 -7.33
C GLU A 183 9.62 -2.31 -7.40
N SER A 184 10.16 -1.60 -6.42
CA SER A 184 10.17 -0.13 -6.40
C SER A 184 11.42 0.33 -5.67
N TRP A 185 12.22 1.18 -6.34
CA TRP A 185 13.43 1.78 -5.78
C TRP A 185 13.07 2.73 -4.64
N THR A 186 13.69 2.56 -3.48
CA THR A 186 13.45 3.45 -2.35
C THR A 186 14.62 4.41 -2.17
N ASN A 187 14.28 5.69 -2.08
CA ASN A 187 14.54 6.54 -0.92
C ASN A 187 13.51 7.69 -0.92
N ARG A 188 12.22 7.34 -0.72
CA ARG A 188 10.97 8.17 -0.76
C ARG A 188 10.13 8.18 -2.06
N GLY A 189 10.31 7.19 -2.93
CA GLY A 189 9.46 6.98 -4.12
C GLY A 189 8.27 6.04 -3.86
N CYS A 190 7.22 6.10 -4.68
CA CYS A 190 6.02 5.29 -4.44
C CYS A 190 6.18 3.82 -4.80
N THR A 191 5.63 2.98 -3.92
CA THR A 191 5.56 1.53 -4.12
C THR A 191 4.22 1.16 -4.73
N CYS A 192 4.22 0.67 -5.97
CA CYS A 192 3.01 0.20 -6.64
C CYS A 192 3.07 -1.32 -6.87
N PRO A 193 1.94 -2.04 -6.76
CA PRO A 193 0.61 -1.62 -6.30
C PRO A 193 0.51 -1.34 -4.79
N ILE A 194 -0.48 -0.54 -4.40
CA ILE A 194 -0.76 -0.20 -2.99
C ILE A 194 -1.35 -1.41 -2.28
N LEU A 195 -0.72 -1.81 -1.18
CA LEU A 195 -1.09 -2.97 -0.37
C LEU A 195 -1.44 -2.51 1.06
N ASN A 196 -2.73 -2.48 1.37
CA ASN A 196 -3.21 -2.03 2.67
C ASN A 196 -3.16 -3.16 3.70
N PRO A 197 -2.56 -2.94 4.89
CA PRO A 197 -2.60 -3.89 6.00
C PRO A 197 -4.03 -4.30 6.37
N GLY A 198 -4.20 -5.52 6.90
CA GLY A 198 -5.50 -6.09 7.30
C GLY A 198 -6.34 -6.65 6.13
N THR A 199 -6.09 -6.17 4.91
CA THR A 199 -6.87 -6.58 3.73
C THR A 199 -6.35 -7.90 3.14
N ASP A 200 -7.30 -8.77 2.73
CA ASP A 200 -7.01 -9.98 1.95
C ASP A 200 -6.92 -9.63 0.46
N TYR A 201 -5.85 -10.04 -0.21
CA TYR A 201 -5.64 -9.82 -1.64
C TYR A 201 -5.47 -11.14 -2.40
N LEU A 202 -5.93 -11.13 -3.65
CA LEU A 202 -5.44 -12.00 -4.72
C LEU A 202 -4.17 -11.35 -5.29
N ILE A 203 -3.06 -12.06 -5.24
CA ILE A 203 -1.75 -11.58 -5.70
C ILE A 203 -1.22 -12.59 -6.72
N ALA A 204 -0.96 -12.14 -7.94
CA ALA A 204 -0.24 -12.88 -8.97
C ALA A 204 0.95 -12.07 -9.44
N GLY A 205 2.14 -12.68 -9.44
CA GLY A 205 3.38 -11.96 -9.72
C GLY A 205 4.50 -12.88 -10.22
N GLN A 206 5.69 -12.28 -10.33
CA GLN A 206 6.91 -12.95 -10.76
C GLN A 206 7.77 -13.35 -9.56
N GLU A 207 8.65 -14.33 -9.71
CA GLU A 207 9.52 -14.76 -8.62
C GLU A 207 10.99 -14.65 -9.04
N ASP A 208 11.86 -14.30 -8.08
CA ASP A 208 13.28 -14.53 -8.23
C ASP A 208 13.63 -15.87 -7.59
N SER A 209 13.79 -16.90 -8.43
CA SER A 209 14.13 -18.25 -7.99
C SER A 209 15.51 -18.36 -7.33
N ARG A 210 16.45 -17.45 -7.64
CA ARG A 210 17.80 -17.47 -7.05
C ARG A 210 17.78 -16.99 -5.61
N THR A 211 16.99 -15.95 -5.33
CA THR A 211 16.90 -15.35 -3.98
C THR A 211 15.66 -15.82 -3.21
N SER A 212 14.84 -16.71 -3.79
CA SER A 212 13.56 -17.18 -3.24
C SER A 212 12.58 -16.06 -2.89
N LYS A 213 12.66 -14.93 -3.61
CA LYS A 213 11.82 -13.75 -3.41
C LYS A 213 10.58 -13.80 -4.30
N LEU A 214 9.44 -13.45 -3.72
CA LEU A 214 8.20 -13.23 -4.45
C LEU A 214 8.12 -11.75 -4.79
N LEU A 215 8.18 -11.43 -6.08
CA LEU A 215 8.19 -10.05 -6.56
C LEU A 215 6.77 -9.58 -6.86
N VAL A 216 6.51 -8.30 -6.59
CA VAL A 216 5.25 -7.64 -6.89
C VAL A 216 5.55 -6.32 -7.57
N ASN A 217 4.99 -6.06 -8.74
CA ASN A 217 5.28 -4.87 -9.53
C ASN A 217 4.05 -4.41 -10.29
N MET A 218 4.18 -3.39 -11.14
CA MET A 218 3.05 -2.85 -11.92
C MET A 218 2.42 -3.86 -12.89
N ASN A 219 3.15 -4.90 -13.30
CA ASN A 219 2.63 -5.97 -14.14
C ASN A 219 1.98 -7.09 -13.31
N SER A 220 2.11 -7.06 -11.99
CA SER A 220 1.48 -8.03 -11.10
C SER A 220 -0.01 -7.74 -10.97
N LEU A 221 -0.82 -8.80 -10.94
CA LEU A 221 -2.24 -8.67 -10.65
C LEU A 221 -2.44 -8.66 -9.14
N VAL A 222 -2.83 -7.50 -8.62
CA VAL A 222 -3.17 -7.32 -7.20
C VAL A 222 -4.58 -6.76 -7.11
N LYS A 223 -5.49 -7.54 -6.53
CA LYS A 223 -6.88 -7.12 -6.30
C LYS A 223 -7.35 -7.57 -4.93
N PRO A 224 -8.18 -6.77 -4.22
CA PRO A 224 -8.84 -7.23 -3.01
C PRO A 224 -9.55 -8.56 -3.26
N TRP A 225 -9.39 -9.49 -2.33
CA TRP A 225 -9.89 -10.85 -2.50
C TRP A 225 -11.42 -10.85 -2.52
N LYS A 226 -11.98 -11.40 -3.60
CA LYS A 226 -13.40 -11.78 -3.69
C LYS A 226 -13.49 -13.25 -4.06
N ALA A 227 -14.47 -13.96 -3.51
CA ALA A 227 -14.61 -15.40 -3.71
C ALA A 227 -14.75 -15.77 -5.21
N TYR A 228 -15.51 -14.99 -5.97
CA TYR A 228 -15.68 -15.21 -7.41
C TYR A 228 -14.37 -15.01 -8.20
N LEU A 229 -13.56 -14.00 -7.87
CA LEU A 229 -12.25 -13.77 -8.51
C LEU A 229 -11.32 -14.96 -8.27
N GLY A 230 -11.31 -15.47 -7.04
CA GLY A 230 -10.52 -16.65 -6.69
C GLY A 230 -10.94 -17.90 -7.45
N LYS A 231 -12.26 -18.10 -7.67
CA LYS A 231 -12.78 -19.19 -8.49
C LYS A 231 -12.39 -19.02 -9.96
N GLN A 232 -12.64 -17.85 -10.53
CA GLN A 232 -12.32 -17.51 -11.92
C GLN A 232 -10.84 -17.73 -12.23
N VAL A 233 -9.94 -17.23 -11.40
CA VAL A 233 -8.49 -17.42 -11.59
C VAL A 233 -8.08 -18.88 -11.42
N SER A 234 -8.69 -19.60 -10.47
CA SER A 234 -8.45 -21.04 -10.32
C SER A 234 -8.88 -21.83 -11.56
N ASP A 235 -9.99 -21.45 -12.20
CA ASP A 235 -10.48 -22.09 -13.42
C ASP A 235 -9.57 -21.74 -14.63
N ILE A 236 -9.16 -20.48 -14.78
CA ILE A 236 -8.19 -20.04 -15.79
C ILE A 236 -6.89 -20.84 -15.69
N LEU A 237 -6.35 -20.98 -14.47
CA LEU A 237 -5.11 -21.72 -14.23
C LEU A 237 -5.23 -23.22 -14.56
N ARG A 238 -6.41 -23.81 -14.40
CA ARG A 238 -6.64 -25.24 -14.64
C ARG A 238 -6.86 -25.55 -16.12
N THR A 239 -7.58 -24.71 -16.84
CA THR A 239 -8.08 -25.04 -18.19
C THR A 239 -7.77 -24.00 -19.26
N GLY A 240 -7.42 -22.77 -18.88
CA GLY A 240 -7.32 -21.63 -19.78
C GLY A 240 -5.93 -21.33 -20.33
N CYS A 241 -4.87 -21.69 -19.61
CA CYS A 241 -3.48 -21.50 -20.06
C CYS A 241 -2.93 -22.79 -20.68
N LYS A 242 -3.43 -23.13 -21.86
CA LYS A 242 -2.90 -24.24 -22.69
C LYS A 242 -1.97 -23.70 -23.76
#